data_AF-A0A168HUI5-F1
#
_entry.id   AF-A0A168HUI5-F1
#
_cell.length_a   1.000
_cell.length_b   1.000
_cell.length_c   1.000
_cell.angle_alpha   90.00
_cell.angle_beta   90.00
_cell.angle_gamma   90.00
#
_symmetry.space_group_name_H-M   'P 1'
#
loop_
_entity.id
_entity.type
_entity.pdbx_description
1 polymer ?
#
loop_
_entity_poly.entity_id
_entity_poly.type
_entity_poly.pdbx_seq_one_letter_code
_entity_poly.pdbx_strand_id
1 'polypeptide(L)'
;MRTLSALGVPTRFTYITFDPLMTLDELKATHAFQGRTDLLLTPHPDLSAAEVVRGVRDAQFVAATGTGQPFYRGISYLLVSMECLIGAAYTRRVQHAGLAGVITPSMGRVEARYADWRIGVAAGWAQRWVDRHFALDYTFKSLEKVLDGDPRRQVREARGVLKDASYQLLGDLIAEVDAHPPHHDPTAEAVVGVRIWQRVEKRLALLRGVLAATVNDLLPVLGREHAALLAAEHQRWSAVTSWTLINAADSCAS
;
A
#
# COMPACT_ATOMS: atom_id res chain seq x y z
N MET A 1 16.78 7.93 1.71
CA MET A 1 15.53 8.72 1.77
C MET A 1 15.83 10.15 2.19
N ARG A 2 16.20 10.38 3.46
CA ARG A 2 16.58 11.71 3.99
C ARG A 2 17.50 12.54 3.09
N THR A 3 18.60 11.96 2.59
CA THR A 3 19.53 12.66 1.71
C THR A 3 18.87 13.14 0.42
N LEU A 4 18.09 12.28 -0.24
CA LEU A 4 17.42 12.62 -1.50
C LEU A 4 16.34 13.69 -1.28
N SER A 5 15.57 13.59 -0.19
CA SER A 5 14.54 14.58 0.14
C SER A 5 15.15 15.95 0.49
N ALA A 6 16.25 15.98 1.26
CA ALA A 6 16.96 17.22 1.59
C ALA A 6 17.57 17.88 0.34
N LEU A 7 18.01 17.11 -0.65
CA LEU A 7 18.47 17.62 -1.94
C LEU A 7 17.32 18.06 -2.87
N GLY A 8 16.07 17.93 -2.45
CA GLY A 8 14.90 18.29 -3.27
C GLY A 8 14.65 17.33 -4.44
N VAL A 9 15.25 16.14 -4.45
CA VAL A 9 15.03 15.15 -5.51
C VAL A 9 13.60 14.61 -5.39
N PRO A 10 12.77 14.71 -6.45
CA PRO A 10 11.42 14.13 -6.42
C PRO A 10 11.49 12.60 -6.34
N THR A 11 11.20 12.05 -5.17
CA THR A 11 11.24 10.60 -4.96
C THR A 11 9.86 9.96 -5.04
N ARG A 12 9.78 8.79 -5.69
CA ARG A 12 8.66 7.85 -5.55
C ARG A 12 9.20 6.56 -4.96
N PHE A 13 8.51 6.04 -3.95
CA PHE A 13 8.92 4.79 -3.32
C PHE A 13 8.03 3.65 -3.78
N THR A 14 8.65 2.50 -4.01
CA THR A 14 7.96 1.21 -4.14
C THR A 14 8.32 0.39 -2.92
N TYR A 15 7.34 -0.34 -2.38
CA TYR A 15 7.53 -1.12 -1.18
C TYR A 15 6.72 -2.40 -1.29
N ILE A 16 7.38 -3.54 -1.10
CA ILE A 16 6.73 -4.84 -1.03
C ILE A 16 6.43 -5.10 0.44
N THR A 17 5.15 -5.24 0.77
CA THR A 17 4.67 -5.36 2.16
C THR A 17 4.65 -6.81 2.62
N PHE A 18 4.27 -7.72 1.73
CA PHE A 18 4.18 -9.14 2.02
C PHE A 18 5.13 -9.92 1.12
N ASP A 19 5.90 -10.86 1.67
CA ASP A 19 6.69 -11.79 0.88
C ASP A 19 6.58 -13.24 1.41
N PRO A 20 6.62 -14.26 0.53
CA PRO A 20 6.38 -15.65 0.90
C PRO A 20 7.27 -16.21 2.03
N LEU A 21 8.47 -15.68 2.21
CA LEU A 21 9.44 -16.18 3.19
C LEU A 21 9.49 -15.33 4.47
N MET A 22 8.66 -14.29 4.57
CA MET A 22 8.71 -13.37 5.69
C MET A 22 8.19 -13.98 6.99
N THR A 23 8.74 -13.48 8.08
CA THR A 23 8.27 -13.71 9.43
C THR A 23 7.30 -12.61 9.88
N LEU A 24 6.54 -12.88 10.95
CA LEU A 24 5.70 -11.88 11.58
C LEU A 24 6.51 -10.69 12.12
N ASP A 25 7.72 -10.92 12.62
CA ASP A 25 8.57 -9.83 13.12
C ASP A 25 9.04 -8.91 11.98
N GLU A 26 9.36 -9.46 10.81
CA GLU A 26 9.65 -8.67 9.61
C GLU A 26 8.43 -7.88 9.13
N LEU A 27 7.22 -8.43 9.24
CA LEU A 27 5.98 -7.73 8.91
C LEU A 27 5.69 -6.58 9.90
N LYS A 28 5.90 -6.81 11.21
CA LYS A 28 5.82 -5.77 12.25
C LYS A 28 6.85 -4.67 12.01
N ALA A 29 8.09 -5.04 11.71
CA ALA A 29 9.16 -4.10 11.38
C ALA A 29 8.84 -3.29 10.11
N THR A 30 8.23 -3.91 9.11
CA THR A 30 7.71 -3.26 7.91
C THR A 30 6.69 -2.19 8.25
N HIS A 31 5.66 -2.51 9.04
CA HIS A 31 4.64 -1.55 9.46
C HIS A 31 5.23 -0.40 10.29
N ALA A 32 6.16 -0.69 11.20
CA ALA A 32 6.85 0.33 11.98
C ALA A 32 7.69 1.26 11.09
N PHE A 33 8.45 0.69 10.14
CA PHE A 33 9.25 1.47 9.20
C PHE A 33 8.38 2.37 8.29
N GLN A 34 7.26 1.84 7.79
CA GLN A 34 6.29 2.57 7.00
C GLN A 34 5.66 3.76 7.76
N GLY A 35 5.48 3.63 9.08
CA GLY A 35 4.93 4.69 9.94
C GLY A 35 5.92 5.81 10.31
N ARG A 36 7.21 5.66 10.02
CA ARG A 36 8.22 6.64 10.41
C ARG A 36 7.99 8.00 9.76
N THR A 37 8.02 9.05 10.57
CA THR A 37 7.85 10.46 10.14
C THR A 37 9.16 11.22 9.98
N ASP A 38 10.29 10.57 10.28
CA ASP A 38 11.63 11.14 10.31
C ASP A 38 12.45 10.76 9.07
N LEU A 39 11.83 10.22 8.02
CA LEU A 39 12.50 9.74 6.80
C LEU A 39 12.47 10.74 5.65
N LEU A 40 11.50 11.65 5.66
CA LEU A 40 11.26 12.66 4.62
C LEU A 40 11.55 14.04 5.20
N LEU A 41 12.49 14.75 4.58
CA LEU A 41 12.91 16.09 4.99
C LEU A 41 12.46 17.14 3.98
N THR A 42 12.28 18.38 4.41
CA THR A 42 12.10 19.52 3.50
C THR A 42 13.36 19.73 2.65
N PRO A 43 13.23 20.20 1.40
CA PRO A 43 14.41 20.55 0.58
C PRO A 43 15.23 21.68 1.19
N HIS A 44 16.55 21.58 1.12
CA HIS A 44 17.53 22.56 1.58
C HIS A 44 18.51 22.90 0.44
N PRO A 45 18.08 23.69 -0.57
CA PRO A 45 18.92 24.02 -1.72
C PRO A 45 20.13 24.89 -1.36
N ASP A 46 20.08 25.56 -0.21
CA ASP A 46 21.13 26.47 0.27
C ASP A 46 22.28 25.74 0.98
N LEU A 47 22.13 24.44 1.27
CA LEU A 47 23.18 23.63 1.91
C LEU A 47 24.08 22.96 0.87
N SER A 48 25.38 22.91 1.15
CA SER A 48 26.29 22.08 0.38
C SER A 48 26.01 20.59 0.58
N ALA A 49 26.42 19.75 -0.38
CA ALA A 49 26.26 18.31 -0.27
C ALA A 49 26.92 17.72 1.00
N ALA A 50 28.06 18.27 1.43
CA ALA A 50 28.75 17.84 2.64
C ALA A 50 27.94 18.16 3.92
N GLU A 51 27.29 19.32 3.95
CA GLU A 51 26.40 19.72 5.05
C GLU A 51 25.14 18.85 5.08
N VAL A 52 24.55 18.55 3.92
CA VAL A 52 23.41 17.61 3.85
C VAL A 52 23.80 16.23 4.39
N VAL A 53 24.94 15.66 3.97
CA VAL A 53 25.40 14.34 4.44
C VAL A 53 25.62 14.33 5.96
N ARG A 54 26.11 15.42 6.53
CA ARG A 54 26.28 15.57 7.98
C ARG A 54 24.91 15.69 8.67
N GLY A 55 24.05 16.59 8.18
CA GLY A 55 22.75 16.90 8.77
C GLY A 55 21.81 15.70 8.82
N VAL A 56 21.72 14.88 7.77
CA VAL A 56 20.79 13.73 7.76
C VAL A 56 21.11 12.62 8.77
N ARG A 57 22.32 12.66 9.37
CA ARG A 57 22.79 11.78 10.43
C ARG A 57 22.61 12.40 11.83
N ASP A 58 22.35 13.70 11.91
CA ASP A 58 22.10 14.45 13.14
C ASP A 58 20.61 14.41 13.49
N ALA A 59 20.29 13.97 14.70
CA ALA A 59 18.91 13.82 15.15
C ALA A 59 18.19 15.17 15.32
N GLN A 60 18.88 16.22 15.76
CA GLN A 60 18.30 17.55 15.89
C GLN A 60 18.01 18.16 14.53
N PHE A 61 18.93 18.01 13.58
CA PHE A 61 18.69 18.45 12.20
C PHE A 61 17.47 17.74 11.60
N VAL A 62 17.39 16.41 11.74
CA VAL A 62 16.24 15.63 11.23
C VAL A 62 14.93 16.05 11.90
N ALA A 63 14.93 16.30 13.21
CA ALA A 63 13.74 16.78 13.91
C ALA A 63 13.30 18.17 13.45
N ALA A 64 14.25 19.07 13.18
CA ALA A 64 13.97 20.44 12.74
C ALA A 64 13.55 20.55 11.26
N THR A 65 13.98 19.60 10.42
CA THR A 65 13.79 19.63 8.96
C THR A 65 12.84 18.56 8.43
N GLY A 66 12.30 17.72 9.32
CA GLY A 66 11.32 16.69 8.96
C GLY A 66 10.03 17.29 8.43
N THR A 67 9.42 16.65 7.43
CA THR A 67 8.10 17.08 6.93
C THR A 67 6.96 16.70 7.88
N GLY A 68 7.24 15.88 8.90
CA GLY A 68 6.24 15.29 9.80
C GLY A 68 5.35 14.23 9.13
N GLN A 69 5.49 14.02 7.82
CA GLN A 69 4.69 13.06 7.07
C GLN A 69 5.22 11.64 7.26
N PRO A 70 4.34 10.66 7.52
CA PRO A 70 4.76 9.26 7.61
C PRO A 70 5.21 8.74 6.24
N PHE A 71 6.22 7.87 6.24
CA PHE A 71 6.85 7.35 5.03
C PHE A 71 5.88 6.66 4.08
N TYR A 72 4.85 5.97 4.60
CA TYR A 72 3.87 5.27 3.79
C TYR A 72 3.11 6.20 2.82
N ARG A 73 2.98 7.49 3.13
CA ARG A 73 2.36 8.47 2.20
C ARG A 73 3.20 8.70 0.95
N GLY A 74 4.51 8.43 0.99
CA GLY A 74 5.41 8.46 -0.16
C GLY A 74 5.42 7.17 -1.01
N ILE A 75 4.82 6.08 -0.54
CA ILE A 75 4.79 4.80 -1.23
C ILE A 75 3.74 4.83 -2.35
N SER A 76 4.08 4.30 -3.51
CA SER A 76 3.23 4.35 -4.72
C SER A 76 1.96 3.51 -4.57
N TYR A 77 2.12 2.30 -4.03
CA TYR A 77 1.06 1.33 -3.74
C TYR A 77 1.40 0.62 -2.42
N LEU A 78 0.46 0.65 -1.47
CA LEU A 78 0.58 -0.06 -0.19
C LEU A 78 0.03 -1.47 -0.30
N LEU A 79 0.37 -2.32 0.67
CA LEU A 79 -0.17 -3.67 0.82
C LEU A 79 0.19 -4.65 -0.32
N VAL A 80 1.16 -4.29 -1.16
CA VAL A 80 1.58 -5.10 -2.31
C VAL A 80 2.34 -6.34 -1.83
N SER A 81 2.08 -7.47 -2.49
CA SER A 81 2.77 -8.74 -2.26
C SER A 81 3.92 -8.95 -3.25
N MET A 82 4.95 -9.69 -2.85
CA MET A 82 6.05 -10.12 -3.72
C MET A 82 5.53 -11.04 -4.81
N GLU A 83 5.81 -10.72 -6.07
CA GLU A 83 5.61 -11.64 -7.19
C GLU A 83 6.87 -12.46 -7.45
N CYS A 84 6.74 -13.79 -7.45
CA CYS A 84 7.86 -14.68 -7.75
C CYS A 84 8.01 -14.82 -9.26
N LEU A 85 8.95 -14.08 -9.86
CA LEU A 85 9.22 -14.15 -11.30
C LEU A 85 10.08 -15.38 -11.66
N ILE A 86 9.85 -15.96 -12.84
CA ILE A 86 10.63 -17.09 -13.36
C ILE A 86 12.11 -16.71 -13.44
N GLY A 87 12.98 -17.56 -12.91
CA GLY A 87 14.43 -17.35 -12.94
C GLY A 87 14.98 -16.34 -11.92
N ALA A 88 14.13 -15.68 -11.12
CA ALA A 88 14.59 -14.77 -10.08
C ALA A 88 15.26 -15.52 -8.91
N ALA A 89 16.27 -14.89 -8.30
CA ALA A 89 16.98 -15.46 -7.15
C ALA A 89 16.05 -15.71 -5.96
N TYR A 90 15.11 -14.80 -5.71
CA TYR A 90 14.12 -14.96 -4.65
C TYR A 90 13.19 -16.15 -4.93
N THR A 91 12.71 -16.31 -6.17
CA THR A 91 11.89 -17.46 -6.58
C THR A 91 12.61 -18.79 -6.34
N ARG A 92 13.92 -18.88 -6.61
CA ARG A 92 14.71 -20.07 -6.28
C ARG A 92 14.71 -20.39 -4.78
N ARG A 93 14.72 -19.39 -3.91
CA ARG A 93 14.62 -19.59 -2.45
C ARG A 93 13.25 -20.12 -2.06
N VAL A 94 12.18 -19.57 -2.65
CA VAL A 94 10.80 -20.04 -2.44
C VAL A 94 10.64 -21.49 -2.91
N GLN A 95 11.22 -21.84 -4.06
CA GLN A 95 11.26 -23.21 -4.58
C GLN A 95 12.01 -24.16 -3.64
N HIS A 96 13.19 -23.75 -3.15
CA HIS A 96 13.98 -24.54 -2.21
C HIS A 96 13.25 -24.77 -0.88
N ALA A 97 12.44 -23.80 -0.44
CA ALA A 97 11.57 -23.93 0.73
C ALA A 97 10.32 -24.80 0.49
N GLY A 98 10.11 -25.32 -0.73
CA GLY A 98 8.94 -26.15 -1.06
C GLY A 98 7.62 -25.36 -1.16
N LEU A 99 7.69 -24.03 -1.29
CA LEU A 99 6.53 -23.13 -1.26
C LEU A 99 6.05 -22.69 -2.65
N ALA A 100 6.80 -23.02 -3.70
CA ALA A 100 6.44 -22.70 -5.07
C ALA A 100 5.26 -23.57 -5.56
N GLY A 101 4.33 -22.94 -6.25
CA GLY A 101 3.16 -23.55 -6.86
C GLY A 101 3.23 -23.58 -8.39
N VAL A 102 2.07 -23.42 -9.02
CA VAL A 102 1.91 -23.44 -10.47
C VAL A 102 2.70 -22.31 -11.11
N ILE A 103 3.35 -22.59 -12.24
CA ILE A 103 3.98 -21.59 -13.08
C ILE A 103 2.93 -21.05 -14.03
N THR A 104 2.86 -19.73 -14.18
CA THR A 104 2.02 -19.01 -15.15
C THR A 104 2.94 -18.35 -16.18
N PRO A 105 3.29 -19.05 -17.29
CA PRO A 105 4.28 -18.56 -18.25
C PRO A 105 3.89 -17.26 -18.95
N SER A 106 2.59 -17.06 -19.21
CA SER A 106 2.07 -15.83 -19.83
C SER A 106 2.39 -14.56 -19.04
N MET A 107 2.52 -14.68 -17.71
CA MET A 107 2.85 -13.59 -16.80
C MET A 107 4.30 -13.65 -16.31
N GLY A 108 5.09 -14.62 -16.78
CA GLY A 108 6.46 -14.84 -16.30
C GLY A 108 6.54 -15.11 -14.79
N ARG A 109 5.47 -15.62 -14.18
CA ARG A 109 5.29 -15.74 -12.73
C ARG A 109 5.21 -17.19 -12.26
N VAL A 110 5.58 -17.42 -11.02
CA VAL A 110 5.38 -18.65 -10.25
C VAL A 110 4.50 -18.31 -9.06
N GLU A 111 3.40 -19.04 -8.86
CA GLU A 111 2.59 -18.91 -7.65
C GLU A 111 3.42 -19.30 -6.42
N ALA A 112 3.18 -18.66 -5.28
CA ALA A 112 3.92 -18.94 -4.06
C ALA A 112 2.98 -18.97 -2.86
N ARG A 113 3.12 -19.99 -2.02
CA ARG A 113 2.51 -20.04 -0.70
C ARG A 113 3.41 -19.32 0.31
N TYR A 114 2.80 -18.80 1.36
CA TYR A 114 3.54 -18.18 2.46
C TYR A 114 4.01 -19.25 3.43
N ALA A 115 5.25 -19.13 3.91
CA ALA A 115 5.80 -19.95 4.98
C ALA A 115 4.95 -19.85 6.25
N ASP A 116 4.48 -18.63 6.54
CA ASP A 116 3.44 -18.37 7.53
C ASP A 116 2.08 -18.25 6.83
N TRP A 117 1.25 -19.27 6.96
CA TRP A 117 -0.07 -19.31 6.32
C TRP A 117 -0.97 -18.14 6.74
N ARG A 118 -0.80 -17.61 7.97
CA ARG A 118 -1.59 -16.48 8.49
C ARG A 118 -1.28 -15.20 7.70
N ILE A 119 0.00 -15.00 7.38
CA ILE A 119 0.45 -13.91 6.50
C ILE A 119 -0.13 -14.11 5.10
N GLY A 120 -0.21 -15.35 4.61
CA GLY A 120 -0.87 -15.66 3.34
C GLY A 120 -2.34 -15.24 3.30
N VAL A 121 -3.11 -15.53 4.36
CA VAL A 121 -4.51 -15.07 4.47
C VAL A 121 -4.58 -13.54 4.50
N ALA A 122 -3.72 -12.89 5.29
CA ALA A 122 -3.65 -11.43 5.37
C ALA A 122 -3.32 -10.80 4.00
N ALA A 123 -2.30 -11.30 3.31
CA ALA A 123 -1.90 -10.85 1.97
C ALA A 123 -3.03 -11.02 0.96
N GLY A 124 -3.77 -12.14 1.01
CA GLY A 124 -4.93 -12.37 0.15
C GLY A 124 -6.06 -11.35 0.36
N TRP A 125 -6.33 -10.95 1.59
CA TRP A 125 -7.29 -9.87 1.87
C TRP A 125 -6.75 -8.49 1.52
N ALA A 126 -5.45 -8.28 1.71
CA ALA A 126 -4.77 -7.05 1.32
C ALA A 126 -4.81 -6.84 -0.20
N GLN A 127 -4.66 -7.90 -1.00
CA GLN A 127 -4.83 -7.82 -2.46
C GLN A 127 -6.27 -7.46 -2.85
N ARG A 128 -7.28 -8.06 -2.22
CA ARG A 128 -8.69 -7.69 -2.43
C ARG A 128 -8.96 -6.22 -2.06
N TRP A 129 -8.30 -5.72 -1.01
CA TRP A 129 -8.30 -4.31 -0.66
C TRP A 129 -7.72 -3.44 -1.78
N VAL A 130 -6.52 -3.77 -2.27
CA VAL A 130 -5.89 -3.04 -3.37
C VAL A 130 -6.79 -3.04 -4.61
N ASP A 131 -7.28 -4.20 -5.02
CA ASP A 131 -8.10 -4.37 -6.22
C ASP A 131 -9.39 -3.55 -6.15
N ARG A 132 -10.09 -3.58 -5.01
CA ARG A 132 -11.32 -2.80 -4.82
C ARG A 132 -11.09 -1.29 -4.97
N HIS A 133 -9.95 -0.78 -4.52
CA HIS A 133 -9.65 0.66 -4.52
C HIS A 133 -8.88 1.11 -5.76
N PHE A 134 -8.41 0.17 -6.60
CA PHE A 134 -7.49 0.44 -7.69
C PHE A 134 -8.00 1.51 -8.66
N ALA A 135 -9.22 1.37 -9.16
CA ALA A 135 -9.78 2.30 -10.14
C ALA A 135 -9.86 3.74 -9.60
N LEU A 136 -10.31 3.90 -8.36
CA LEU A 136 -10.43 5.21 -7.73
C LEU A 136 -9.05 5.82 -7.38
N ASP A 137 -8.12 5.04 -6.82
CA ASP A 137 -6.73 5.48 -6.60
C ASP A 137 -6.05 5.89 -7.91
N TYR A 138 -6.29 5.12 -8.98
CA TYR A 138 -5.75 5.41 -10.30
C TYR A 138 -6.32 6.71 -10.88
N THR A 139 -7.60 7.00 -10.64
CA THR A 139 -8.22 8.28 -11.01
C THR A 139 -7.58 9.45 -10.27
N PHE A 140 -7.42 9.37 -8.94
CA PHE A 140 -6.67 10.39 -8.18
C PHE A 140 -5.24 10.57 -8.71
N LYS A 141 -4.53 9.47 -8.95
CA LYS A 141 -3.17 9.48 -9.50
C LYS A 141 -3.10 10.12 -10.89
N SER A 142 -4.12 9.92 -11.72
CA SER A 142 -4.20 10.48 -13.07
C SER A 142 -4.49 11.98 -13.03
N LEU A 143 -5.44 12.41 -12.18
CA LEU A 143 -5.71 13.82 -11.91
C LEU A 143 -4.45 14.54 -11.37
N GLU A 144 -3.74 13.94 -10.42
CA GLU A 144 -2.49 14.49 -9.86
C GLU A 144 -1.41 14.74 -10.94
N LYS A 145 -1.41 13.95 -12.03
CA LYS A 145 -0.43 14.10 -13.11
C LYS A 145 -0.73 15.28 -14.04
N VAL A 146 -2.01 15.56 -14.29
CA VAL A 146 -2.45 16.55 -15.29
C VAL A 146 -2.81 17.90 -14.68
N LEU A 147 -3.03 17.95 -13.36
CA LEU A 147 -3.28 19.18 -12.63
C LEU A 147 -1.98 19.83 -12.18
N ASP A 148 -2.05 21.16 -12.02
CA ASP A 148 -0.99 22.00 -11.47
C ASP A 148 -1.47 22.83 -10.28
N GLY A 149 -0.54 23.47 -9.58
CA GLY A 149 -0.84 24.42 -8.51
C GLY A 149 -1.64 23.81 -7.35
N ASP A 150 -2.67 24.52 -6.92
CA ASP A 150 -3.46 24.16 -5.75
C ASP A 150 -4.35 22.92 -5.95
N PRO A 151 -5.12 22.77 -7.06
CA PRO A 151 -5.90 21.55 -7.32
C PRO A 151 -5.07 20.27 -7.27
N ARG A 152 -3.83 20.33 -7.80
CA ARG A 152 -2.88 19.20 -7.73
C ARG A 152 -2.55 18.82 -6.29
N ARG A 153 -2.29 19.80 -5.43
CA ARG A 153 -1.99 19.56 -4.00
C ARG A 153 -3.19 18.97 -3.29
N GLN A 154 -4.39 19.50 -3.51
CA GLN A 154 -5.60 18.98 -2.88
C GLN A 154 -5.89 17.53 -3.30
N VAL A 155 -5.72 17.19 -4.58
CA VAL A 155 -5.85 15.80 -5.07
C VAL A 155 -4.81 14.87 -4.43
N ARG A 156 -3.56 15.35 -4.26
CA ARG A 156 -2.51 14.58 -3.58
C ARG A 156 -2.87 14.31 -2.12
N GLU A 157 -3.37 15.30 -1.39
CA GLU A 157 -3.81 15.13 0.00
C GLU A 157 -5.02 14.18 0.09
N ALA A 158 -5.99 14.31 -0.81
CA ALA A 158 -7.14 13.41 -0.90
C ALA A 158 -6.73 11.95 -1.15
N ARG A 159 -5.75 11.72 -2.03
CA ARG A 159 -5.16 10.39 -2.24
C ARG A 159 -4.51 9.85 -0.96
N GLY A 160 -4.06 10.73 -0.06
CA GLY A 160 -3.57 10.39 1.27
C GLY A 160 -4.58 9.62 2.12
N VAL A 161 -5.89 9.88 1.96
CA VAL A 161 -6.97 9.19 2.70
C VAL A 161 -6.95 7.67 2.43
N LEU A 162 -6.79 7.27 1.16
CA LEU A 162 -6.67 5.85 0.79
C LEU A 162 -5.41 5.22 1.37
N LYS A 163 -4.31 5.99 1.43
CA LYS A 163 -3.05 5.50 1.98
C LYS A 163 -3.11 5.34 3.50
N ASP A 164 -3.70 6.30 4.21
CA ASP A 164 -3.91 6.23 5.65
C ASP A 164 -4.78 5.02 6.00
N ALA A 165 -5.88 4.80 5.27
CA ALA A 165 -6.74 3.65 5.48
C ALA A 165 -6.03 2.31 5.21
N SER A 166 -5.19 2.25 4.16
CA SER A 166 -4.41 1.05 3.83
C SER A 166 -3.32 0.77 4.88
N TYR A 167 -2.68 1.81 5.41
CA TYR A 167 -1.70 1.68 6.49
C TYR A 167 -2.36 1.20 7.79
N GLN A 168 -3.51 1.77 8.15
CA GLN A 168 -4.28 1.32 9.31
C GLN A 168 -4.75 -0.13 9.16
N LEU A 169 -5.19 -0.52 7.95
CA LEU A 169 -5.53 -1.91 7.67
C LEU A 169 -4.33 -2.83 7.87
N LEU A 170 -3.12 -2.45 7.42
CA LEU A 170 -1.91 -3.26 7.66
C LEU A 170 -1.72 -3.55 9.16
N GLY A 171 -1.89 -2.55 10.02
CA GLY A 171 -1.85 -2.72 11.46
C GLY A 171 -2.91 -3.70 11.99
N ASP A 172 -4.15 -3.59 11.50
CA ASP A 172 -5.23 -4.54 11.85
C ASP A 172 -4.89 -5.97 11.43
N LEU A 173 -4.37 -6.16 10.21
CA LEU A 173 -3.98 -7.47 9.68
C LEU A 173 -2.88 -8.09 10.53
N ILE A 174 -1.87 -7.31 10.91
CA ILE A 174 -0.77 -7.77 11.77
C ILE A 174 -1.31 -8.21 13.13
N ALA A 175 -2.24 -7.45 13.72
CA ALA A 175 -2.85 -7.80 14.99
C ALA A 175 -3.61 -9.15 14.91
N GLU A 176 -4.32 -9.39 13.81
CA GLU A 176 -4.99 -10.68 13.61
C GLU A 176 -3.97 -11.82 13.39
N VAL A 177 -2.88 -11.61 12.65
CA VAL A 177 -1.82 -12.62 12.50
C VAL A 177 -1.18 -12.97 13.86
N ASP A 178 -0.88 -11.96 14.67
CA ASP A 178 -0.23 -12.09 15.98
C ASP A 178 -1.10 -12.80 17.02
N ALA A 179 -2.42 -12.57 16.96
CA ALA A 179 -3.38 -13.13 17.92
C ALA A 179 -3.66 -14.63 17.74
N HIS A 180 -3.17 -15.26 16.67
CA HIS A 180 -3.44 -16.66 16.35
C HIS A 180 -2.16 -17.50 16.39
N PRO A 181 -2.22 -18.76 16.85
CA PRO A 181 -1.06 -19.63 16.84
C PRO A 181 -0.62 -19.95 15.39
N PRO A 182 0.68 -20.19 15.15
CA PRO A 182 1.19 -20.53 13.82
C PRO A 182 0.79 -21.94 13.35
N HIS A 183 0.24 -22.78 14.24
CA HIS A 183 -0.26 -24.10 13.89
C HIS A 183 -1.33 -24.00 12.80
N HIS A 184 -1.12 -24.72 11.69
CA HIS A 184 -2.06 -24.72 10.57
C HIS A 184 -3.09 -25.81 10.74
N ASP A 185 -4.36 -25.42 10.79
CA ASP A 185 -5.48 -26.30 10.53
C ASP A 185 -6.56 -25.53 9.75
N PRO A 186 -7.39 -26.21 8.93
CA PRO A 186 -8.39 -25.54 8.10
C PRO A 186 -9.42 -24.73 8.88
N THR A 187 -9.72 -25.11 10.12
CA THR A 187 -10.68 -24.38 10.96
C THR A 187 -10.06 -23.07 11.44
N ALA A 188 -8.80 -23.10 11.88
CA ALA A 188 -8.03 -21.91 12.24
C ALA A 188 -7.91 -20.95 11.05
N GLU A 189 -7.64 -21.46 9.85
CA GLU A 189 -7.56 -20.63 8.64
C GLU A 189 -8.88 -19.90 8.35
N ALA A 190 -10.01 -20.62 8.41
CA ALA A 190 -11.33 -20.03 8.24
C ALA A 190 -11.63 -18.96 9.31
N VAL A 191 -11.28 -19.21 10.56
CA VAL A 191 -11.47 -18.26 11.68
C VAL A 191 -10.65 -16.99 11.46
N VAL A 192 -9.37 -17.11 11.10
CA VAL A 192 -8.51 -15.97 10.75
C VAL A 192 -9.10 -15.20 9.58
N GLY A 193 -9.54 -15.90 8.53
CA GLY A 193 -10.17 -15.29 7.36
C GLY A 193 -11.41 -14.46 7.71
N VAL A 194 -12.30 -14.98 8.58
CA VAL A 194 -13.49 -14.26 9.04
C VAL A 194 -13.12 -13.03 9.88
N ARG A 195 -12.14 -13.14 10.79
CA ARG A 195 -11.70 -12.03 11.63
C ARG A 195 -11.08 -10.91 10.79
N ILE A 196 -10.20 -11.26 9.85
CA ILE A 196 -9.61 -10.31 8.90
C ILE A 196 -10.70 -9.65 8.06
N TRP A 197 -11.66 -10.41 7.54
CA TRP A 197 -12.80 -9.85 6.81
C TRP A 197 -13.55 -8.80 7.63
N GLN A 198 -13.83 -9.07 8.91
CA GLN A 198 -14.49 -8.11 9.80
C GLN A 198 -13.66 -6.81 9.97
N ARG A 199 -12.33 -6.91 10.06
CA ARG A 199 -11.44 -5.72 10.11
C ARG A 199 -11.51 -4.92 8.81
N VAL A 200 -11.44 -5.62 7.68
CA VAL A 200 -11.53 -5.04 6.34
C VAL A 200 -12.86 -4.30 6.14
N GLU A 201 -13.99 -4.91 6.50
CA GLU A 201 -15.32 -4.28 6.44
C GLU A 201 -15.41 -3.05 7.34
N LYS A 202 -14.94 -3.15 8.59
CA LYS A 202 -14.92 -2.01 9.52
C LYS A 202 -14.11 -0.85 8.94
N ARG A 203 -12.94 -1.14 8.35
CA ARG A 203 -12.07 -0.12 7.75
C ARG A 203 -12.70 0.50 6.51
N LEU A 204 -13.38 -0.30 5.68
CA LEU A 204 -14.13 0.18 4.52
C LEU A 204 -15.29 1.10 4.94
N ALA A 205 -16.05 0.74 5.97
CA ALA A 205 -17.16 1.55 6.46
C ALA A 205 -16.70 2.95 6.93
N LEU A 206 -15.58 3.02 7.65
CA LEU A 206 -14.96 4.29 8.05
C LEU A 206 -14.47 5.07 6.83
N LEU A 207 -13.78 4.40 5.91
CA LEU A 207 -13.24 5.01 4.70
C LEU A 207 -14.34 5.63 3.83
N ARG A 208 -15.52 4.99 3.69
CA ARG A 208 -16.64 5.52 2.91
C ARG A 208 -17.05 6.92 3.35
N GLY A 209 -17.17 7.15 4.66
CA GLY A 209 -17.54 8.46 5.18
C GLY A 209 -16.49 9.53 4.87
N VAL A 210 -15.21 9.22 5.14
CA VAL A 210 -14.10 10.16 4.91
C VAL A 210 -13.93 10.45 3.42
N LEU A 211 -14.00 9.43 2.57
CA LEU A 211 -13.78 9.57 1.14
C LEU A 211 -14.92 10.31 0.45
N ALA A 212 -16.17 10.11 0.87
CA ALA A 212 -17.31 10.87 0.37
C ALA A 212 -17.16 12.37 0.67
N ALA A 213 -16.78 12.73 1.91
CA ALA A 213 -16.49 14.12 2.26
C ALA A 213 -15.32 14.69 1.44
N THR A 214 -14.21 13.94 1.36
CA THR A 214 -13.02 14.32 0.59
C THR A 214 -13.33 14.56 -0.88
N VAL A 215 -14.14 13.70 -1.51
CA VAL A 215 -14.55 13.87 -2.90
C VAL A 215 -15.43 15.12 -3.03
N ASN A 216 -16.42 15.30 -2.17
CA ASN A 216 -17.30 16.48 -2.20
C ASN A 216 -16.54 17.79 -2.08
N ASP A 217 -15.51 17.85 -1.23
CA ASP A 217 -14.64 19.02 -1.07
C ASP A 217 -13.77 19.27 -2.30
N LEU A 218 -13.41 18.21 -3.05
CA LEU A 218 -12.61 18.32 -4.26
C LEU A 218 -13.41 18.75 -5.50
N LEU A 219 -14.69 18.41 -5.60
CA LEU A 219 -15.45 18.68 -6.84
C LEU A 219 -15.44 20.17 -7.25
N PRO A 220 -15.58 21.16 -6.35
CA PRO A 220 -15.58 22.57 -6.71
C PRO A 220 -14.23 23.10 -7.19
N VAL A 221 -13.11 22.44 -6.84
CA VAL A 221 -11.75 22.90 -7.19
C VAL A 221 -11.26 22.31 -8.51
N LEU A 222 -12.01 21.36 -9.08
CA LEU A 222 -11.69 20.68 -10.32
C LEU A 222 -12.44 21.32 -11.50
N GLY A 223 -11.81 21.30 -12.68
CA GLY A 223 -12.51 21.60 -13.93
C GLY A 223 -13.65 20.63 -14.17
N ARG A 224 -14.71 21.06 -14.89
CA ARG A 224 -15.97 20.32 -15.08
C ARG A 224 -15.77 18.86 -15.49
N GLU A 225 -14.87 18.59 -16.44
CA GLU A 225 -14.61 17.23 -16.93
C GLU A 225 -13.95 16.34 -15.86
N HIS A 226 -12.95 16.87 -15.15
CA HIS A 226 -12.27 16.16 -14.06
C HIS A 226 -13.19 15.91 -12.86
N ALA A 227 -14.05 16.88 -12.52
CA ALA A 227 -15.05 16.72 -11.47
C ALA A 227 -16.06 15.63 -11.83
N ALA A 228 -16.56 15.60 -13.06
CA ALA A 228 -17.49 14.58 -13.54
C ALA A 228 -16.85 13.18 -13.53
N LEU A 229 -15.59 13.06 -13.96
CA LEU A 229 -14.83 11.81 -13.91
C LEU A 229 -14.68 11.30 -12.47
N LEU A 230 -14.23 12.16 -11.54
CA LEU A 230 -14.04 11.79 -10.14
C LEU A 230 -15.36 11.38 -9.48
N ALA A 231 -16.43 12.13 -9.72
CA ALA A 231 -17.76 11.81 -9.20
C ALA A 231 -18.26 10.45 -9.69
N ALA A 232 -18.11 10.16 -11.00
CA ALA A 232 -18.51 8.89 -11.58
C ALA A 232 -17.72 7.71 -11.01
N GLU A 233 -16.40 7.86 -10.82
CA GLU A 233 -15.57 6.81 -10.23
C GLU A 233 -15.85 6.60 -8.74
N HIS A 234 -16.09 7.67 -7.99
CA HIS A 234 -16.50 7.56 -6.59
C HIS A 234 -17.85 6.86 -6.44
N GLN A 235 -18.81 7.16 -7.33
CA GLN A 235 -20.10 6.49 -7.35
C GLN A 235 -19.94 4.99 -7.66
N ARG A 236 -19.13 4.63 -8.66
CA ARG A 236 -18.81 3.23 -8.98
C ARG A 236 -18.20 2.53 -7.77
N TRP A 237 -17.17 3.11 -7.16
CA TRP A 237 -16.49 2.55 -5.99
C TRP A 237 -17.44 2.35 -4.80
N SER A 238 -18.35 3.30 -4.57
CA SER A 238 -19.35 3.24 -3.49
C SER A 238 -20.38 2.13 -3.71
N ALA A 239 -20.73 1.84 -4.96
CA ALA A 239 -21.71 0.83 -5.33
C ALA A 239 -21.18 -0.61 -5.23
N VAL A 240 -19.87 -0.83 -5.27
CA VAL A 240 -19.30 -2.19 -5.14
C VAL A 240 -19.57 -2.73 -3.74
N THR A 241 -20.11 -3.94 -3.63
CA THR A 241 -20.36 -4.61 -2.34
C THR A 241 -19.52 -5.87 -2.14
N SER A 242 -18.92 -6.39 -3.21
CA SER A 242 -18.11 -7.61 -3.18
C SER A 242 -16.60 -7.33 -3.06
N TRP A 243 -15.87 -8.39 -2.71
CA TRP A 243 -14.41 -8.43 -2.70
C TRP A 243 -13.92 -9.41 -3.77
N THR A 244 -13.75 -8.92 -4.99
CA THR A 244 -13.28 -9.71 -6.13
C THR A 244 -11.82 -9.38 -6.44
N LEU A 245 -11.03 -10.40 -6.76
CA LEU A 245 -9.68 -10.20 -7.29
C LEU A 245 -9.79 -9.84 -8.77
N ILE A 246 -9.08 -8.79 -9.22
CA ILE A 246 -9.09 -8.35 -10.62
C ILE A 246 -8.43 -9.40 -11.53
N ASN A 247 -7.40 -10.08 -11.03
CA ASN A 247 -6.64 -11.08 -11.80
C ASN A 247 -7.16 -12.52 -11.64
N ALA A 248 -8.30 -12.74 -10.96
CA ALA A 248 -8.88 -14.09 -10.84
C ALA A 248 -9.53 -14.58 -12.16
N ALA A 249 -9.74 -13.69 -13.13
CA ALA A 249 -10.35 -14.02 -14.41
C ALA A 249 -9.40 -14.72 -15.42
N ASP A 250 -8.10 -14.83 -15.14
CA ASP A 250 -7.14 -15.49 -16.04
C ASP A 250 -7.11 -17.02 -15.90
N SER A 251 -8.03 -17.62 -15.12
CA SER A 251 -8.36 -19.04 -15.29
C SER A 251 -9.31 -19.23 -16.48
N CYS A 252 -8.92 -18.78 -17.67
CA CYS A 252 -9.51 -19.26 -18.91
C CYS A 252 -9.03 -20.70 -19.15
N ALA A 253 -9.66 -21.63 -18.44
CA ALA A 253 -9.74 -23.02 -18.86
C ALA A 253 -11.11 -23.20 -19.53
N SER A 254 -11.10 -23.12 -20.86
CA SER A 254 -12.09 -23.71 -21.76
C SER A 254 -11.31 -24.40 -22.87
#